data_AF-A0A484KY19-F1
#
_entry.id   AF-A0A484KY19-F1
#
_cell.length_a   1.000
_cell.length_b   1.000
_cell.length_c   1.000
_cell.angle_alpha   90.00
_cell.angle_beta   90.00
_cell.angle_gamma   90.00
#
_symmetry.space_group_name_H-M   'P 1'
#
loop_
_entity.id
_entity.type
_entity.pdbx_description
1 polymer ?
#
loop_
_entity_poly.entity_id
_entity_poly.type
_entity_poly.pdbx_seq_one_letter_code
_entity_poly.pdbx_strand_id
1 'polypeptide(L)'
;MGWKAAQKLIHHWKILRGDNVMIIRGKDKGEKGVIKRVIRSQNRVIVEGKNLVKKHIKQGQGHEGGIFSVEAPLHVSNVQVLDPVTGLPCKVGIRYLEDGSKVRVSRGIGASCSIIPRPEILKIRSTPRPSVAGPKDTPLEDVMERTYDPKAGKGMPDL
;
A
#
# COMPACT_ATOMS: atom_id res chain seq x y z
N MET A 1 20.35 19.55 -17.77
CA MET A 1 19.29 18.58 -17.40
C MET A 1 19.99 17.32 -16.93
N GLY A 2 20.12 17.17 -15.60
CA GLY A 2 21.16 16.31 -14.99
C GLY A 2 20.99 14.82 -15.23
N TRP A 3 22.10 14.17 -15.60
CA TRP A 3 22.25 12.72 -15.65
C TRP A 3 21.99 12.12 -14.27
N LYS A 4 20.75 11.70 -14.01
CA LYS A 4 20.50 10.81 -12.89
C LYS A 4 20.98 9.43 -13.32
N ALA A 5 22.04 8.94 -12.67
CA ALA A 5 22.40 7.53 -12.74
C ALA A 5 21.12 6.70 -12.56
N ALA A 6 20.87 5.75 -13.46
CA ALA A 6 19.72 4.87 -13.38
C ALA A 6 19.75 4.17 -12.02
N GLN A 7 18.95 4.67 -11.06
CA GLN A 7 18.90 4.09 -9.74
C GLN A 7 18.42 2.65 -9.90
N LYS A 8 19.17 1.70 -9.33
CA LYS A 8 18.75 0.29 -9.29
C LYS A 8 17.44 0.20 -8.52
N LEU A 9 16.33 0.14 -9.25
CA LEU A 9 15.00 0.03 -8.66
C LEU A 9 14.84 -1.33 -8.01
N ILE A 10 14.17 -1.34 -6.85
CA ILE A 10 13.83 -2.60 -6.20
C ILE A 10 12.64 -3.20 -6.97
N HIS A 11 12.88 -4.33 -7.64
CA HIS A 11 11.80 -5.07 -8.32
C HIS A 11 10.86 -5.72 -7.30
N HIS A 12 11.41 -6.47 -6.34
CA HIS A 12 10.65 -7.18 -5.31
C HIS A 12 10.52 -6.38 -4.02
N TRP A 13 9.41 -5.65 -3.89
CA TRP A 13 9.09 -4.91 -2.68
C TRP A 13 8.50 -5.81 -1.60
N LYS A 14 9.04 -5.68 -0.39
CA LYS A 14 8.57 -6.43 0.80
C LYS A 14 7.79 -5.56 1.79
N ILE A 15 7.94 -4.24 1.65
CA ILE A 15 7.32 -3.21 2.46
C ILE A 15 6.10 -2.67 1.74
N LEU A 16 4.98 -2.58 2.44
CA LEU A 16 3.69 -2.18 1.91
C LEU A 16 3.15 -0.93 2.61
N ARG A 17 2.17 -0.28 1.97
CA ARG A 17 1.38 0.79 2.60
C ARG A 17 0.59 0.19 3.77
N GLY A 18 0.65 0.86 4.92
CA GLY A 18 0.02 0.43 6.17
C GLY A 18 0.89 -0.49 7.03
N ASP A 19 2.11 -0.84 6.61
CA ASP A 19 3.01 -1.58 7.51
C ASP A 19 3.51 -0.68 8.64
N ASN A 20 3.60 -1.24 9.85
CA ASN A 20 4.29 -0.65 10.98
C ASN A 20 5.79 -0.81 10.82
N VAL A 21 6.53 0.30 10.83
CA VAL A 21 7.97 0.31 10.64
C VAL A 21 8.68 1.11 11.72
N MET A 22 9.95 0.78 11.92
CA MET A 22 10.90 1.57 12.71
C MET A 22 11.95 2.18 11.78
N ILE A 23 12.33 3.42 12.06
CA ILE A 23 13.40 4.12 11.34
C ILE A 23 14.75 3.72 11.95
N ILE A 24 15.63 3.19 11.11
CA ILE A 24 16.95 2.69 11.51
C ILE A 24 18.01 3.80 11.44
N ARG A 25 17.86 4.69 10.45
CA ARG A 25 18.81 5.75 10.17
C ARG A 25 18.09 7.01 9.69
N GLY A 26 18.52 8.15 10.20
CA GLY A 26 17.98 9.46 9.85
C GLY A 26 17.81 10.33 11.09
N LYS A 27 17.08 11.44 10.92
CA LYS A 27 16.76 12.38 11.99
C LYS A 27 15.97 11.70 13.11
N ASP A 28 14.97 10.91 12.74
CA ASP A 28 14.02 10.29 13.68
C ASP A 28 14.36 8.82 13.96
N LYS A 29 15.65 8.52 14.16
CA LYS A 29 16.14 7.16 14.38
C LYS A 29 15.54 6.55 15.66
N GLY A 30 15.09 5.30 15.58
CA GLY A 30 14.49 4.54 16.67
C GLY A 30 12.98 4.75 16.81
N GLU A 31 12.44 5.75 16.14
CA GLU A 31 11.00 6.01 16.16
C GLU A 31 10.22 5.03 15.30
N LYS A 32 9.01 4.72 15.76
CA LYS A 32 8.05 3.85 15.09
C LYS A 32 7.01 4.69 14.35
N GLY A 33 6.46 4.17 13.26
CA GLY A 33 5.38 4.81 12.52
C GLY A 33 4.77 3.92 11.43
N VAL A 34 3.62 4.33 10.92
CA VAL A 34 2.90 3.63 9.85
C VAL A 34 3.33 4.18 8.50
N ILE A 35 3.47 3.31 7.49
CA ILE A 35 3.73 3.76 6.11
C ILE A 35 2.44 4.29 5.48
N LYS A 36 2.39 5.61 5.29
CA LYS A 36 1.30 6.30 4.61
C LYS A 36 1.33 6.11 3.10
N ARG A 37 2.52 6.17 2.49
CA ARG A 37 2.68 6.01 1.03
C ARG A 37 4.01 5.37 0.67
N VAL A 38 3.99 4.55 -0.39
CA VAL A 38 5.18 3.93 -0.98
C VAL A 38 5.41 4.51 -2.38
N ILE A 39 6.61 5.02 -2.63
CA ILE A 39 7.03 5.62 -3.90
C ILE A 39 8.04 4.69 -4.58
N ARG A 40 7.52 3.71 -5.33
CA ARG A 40 8.34 2.63 -5.92
C ARG A 40 9.33 3.14 -6.97
N SER A 41 8.99 4.19 -7.70
CA SER A 41 9.84 4.82 -8.73
C SER A 41 11.11 5.47 -8.17
N GLN A 42 11.20 5.67 -6.86
CA GLN A 42 12.34 6.33 -6.21
C GLN A 42 12.92 5.52 -5.05
N ASN A 43 12.48 4.27 -4.85
CA ASN A 43 12.84 3.45 -3.69
C ASN A 43 12.60 4.14 -2.33
N ARG A 44 11.49 4.90 -2.23
CA ARG A 44 11.19 5.72 -1.05
C ARG A 44 9.83 5.40 -0.43
N VAL A 45 9.70 5.72 0.85
CA VAL A 45 8.47 5.59 1.65
C VAL A 45 8.21 6.88 2.43
N ILE A 46 6.94 7.19 2.68
CA ILE A 46 6.51 8.26 3.57
C ILE A 46 5.93 7.59 4.80
N VAL A 47 6.51 7.90 5.96
CA VAL A 47 6.08 7.40 7.27
C VAL A 47 5.31 8.52 7.96
N GLU A 48 4.18 8.16 8.55
CA GLU A 48 3.26 9.10 9.19
C GLU A 48 3.92 9.83 10.37
N GLY A 49 3.84 11.16 10.36
CA GLY A 49 4.40 12.03 11.40
C GLY A 49 5.93 12.04 11.51
N LYS A 50 6.65 11.39 10.59
CA LYS A 50 8.11 11.30 10.61
C LYS A 50 8.74 12.03 9.43
N ASN A 51 10.03 12.35 9.58
CA ASN A 51 10.85 13.06 8.63
C ASN A 51 10.19 14.38 8.18
N LEU A 52 9.72 15.16 9.15
CA LEU A 52 9.03 16.42 8.90
C LEU A 52 9.99 17.48 8.36
N VAL A 53 9.60 18.11 7.25
CA VAL A 53 10.29 19.24 6.65
C VAL A 53 9.37 20.46 6.61
N LYS A 54 9.94 21.63 6.88
CA LYS A 54 9.22 22.90 6.75
C LYS A 54 9.25 23.35 5.29
N LYS A 55 8.08 23.53 4.68
CA LYS A 55 7.92 24.08 3.33
C LYS A 55 7.29 25.46 3.42
N HIS A 56 7.96 26.43 2.83
CA HIS A 56 7.40 27.77 2.63
C HIS A 56 6.56 27.73 1.35
N ILE A 57 5.26 27.99 1.48
CA ILE A 57 4.32 28.02 0.36
C ILE A 57 3.86 29.47 0.19
N LYS A 58 4.06 30.01 -1.02
CA LYS A 58 3.55 31.33 -1.39
C LYS A 58 2.02 31.28 -1.47
N GLN A 59 1.38 32.30 -0.94
CA GLN A 59 -0.08 32.46 -1.03
C GLN A 59 -0.54 32.51 -2.49
N GLY A 60 -1.68 31.89 -2.77
CA GLY A 60 -2.33 31.89 -4.08
C GLY A 60 -3.84 31.95 -3.94
N GLN A 61 -4.54 31.82 -5.07
CA GLN A 61 -6.00 31.86 -5.06
C GLN A 61 -6.55 30.54 -4.51
N GLY A 62 -7.20 30.60 -3.35
CA GLY A 62 -7.81 29.44 -2.69
C GLY A 62 -6.94 28.72 -1.65
N HIS A 63 -5.70 29.18 -1.40
CA HIS A 63 -4.87 28.66 -0.30
C HIS A 63 -4.08 29.76 0.40
N GLU A 64 -4.03 29.67 1.73
CA GLU A 64 -3.26 30.60 2.55
C GLU A 64 -1.75 30.33 2.41
N GLY A 65 -0.95 31.40 2.44
CA GLY A 65 0.50 31.31 2.47
C GLY A 65 0.99 30.96 3.87
N GLY A 66 2.16 30.33 3.97
CA GLY A 66 2.72 30.02 5.28
C GLY A 66 3.82 28.97 5.28
N ILE A 67 4.21 28.61 6.49
CA ILE A 67 5.18 27.54 6.76
C ILE A 67 4.42 26.28 7.11
N PHE A 68 4.40 25.31 6.20
CA PHE A 68 3.73 24.04 6.40
C PHE A 68 4.75 22.95 6.78
N SER A 69 4.45 22.20 7.83
CA SER A 69 5.21 21.00 8.18
C SER A 69 4.66 19.81 7.38
N VAL A 70 5.47 19.25 6.48
CA VAL A 70 5.06 18.14 5.60
C VAL A 70 6.01 16.96 5.78
N GLU A 71 5.46 15.75 5.75
CA GLU A 71 6.21 14.51 5.80
C GLU A 71 7.06 14.34 4.52
N ALA A 72 8.37 14.20 4.67
CA ALA A 72 9.27 13.97 3.55
C ALA A 72 9.61 12.47 3.35
N PRO A 73 9.83 12.04 2.11
CA PRO A 73 10.09 10.64 1.81
C PRO A 73 11.48 10.18 2.26
N LEU A 74 11.52 9.05 2.97
CA LEU A 74 12.72 8.32 3.39
C LEU A 74 13.07 7.22 2.40
N HIS A 75 14.36 6.92 2.23
CA HIS A 75 14.76 5.77 1.43
C HIS A 75 14.38 4.46 2.15
N VAL A 76 13.92 3.46 1.40
CA VAL A 76 13.39 2.19 1.92
C VAL A 76 14.42 1.39 2.74
N SER A 77 15.72 1.59 2.50
CA SER A 77 16.79 0.96 3.29
C SER A 77 16.89 1.47 4.73
N ASN A 78 16.32 2.65 5.02
CA ASN A 78 16.39 3.29 6.32
C ASN A 78 15.22 2.92 7.24
N VAL A 79 14.34 2.04 6.79
CA VAL A 79 13.18 1.56 7.56
C VAL A 79 13.19 0.04 7.63
N GLN A 80 12.70 -0.50 8.75
CA GLN A 80 12.48 -1.94 8.95
C GLN A 80 11.07 -2.19 9.47
N VAL A 81 10.44 -3.26 9.01
CA VAL A 81 9.11 -3.67 9.48
C VAL A 81 9.23 -4.19 10.90
N LEU A 82 8.26 -3.84 11.74
CA LEU A 82 8.18 -4.36 13.09
C LEU A 82 7.51 -5.73 13.10
N ASP A 83 8.08 -6.66 13.87
CA ASP A 83 7.41 -7.91 14.18
C ASP A 83 6.14 -7.60 15.00
N PRO A 84 4.95 -8.09 14.59
CA PRO A 84 3.71 -7.83 15.33
C PRO A 84 3.71 -8.41 16.76
N VAL A 85 4.53 -9.43 17.03
CA VAL A 85 4.59 -10.08 18.35
C VAL A 85 5.63 -9.42 19.24
N THR A 86 6.88 -9.30 18.76
CA THR A 86 7.99 -8.80 19.58
C THR A 86 8.13 -7.28 19.54
N GLY A 87 7.53 -6.61 18.55
CA GLY A 87 7.66 -5.16 18.37
C GLY A 87 9.07 -4.71 18.02
N LEU A 88 9.96 -5.66 17.69
CA LEU A 88 11.35 -5.43 17.28
C LEU A 88 11.45 -5.29 15.75
N PRO A 89 12.43 -4.52 15.25
CA PRO A 89 12.66 -4.40 13.82
C PRO A 89 13.15 -5.73 13.24
N CYS A 90 12.52 -6.19 12.17
CA CYS A 90 12.79 -7.49 11.55
C CYS A 90 12.89 -7.40 10.03
N LYS A 91 13.45 -8.46 9.43
CA LYS A 91 13.45 -8.65 7.96
C LYS A 91 12.21 -9.42 7.55
N VAL A 92 11.63 -9.07 6.40
CA VAL A 92 10.47 -9.77 5.86
C VAL A 92 10.91 -10.93 4.96
N GLY A 93 10.43 -12.13 5.29
CA GLY A 93 10.46 -13.33 4.45
C GLY A 93 9.11 -13.59 3.78
N ILE A 94 9.10 -14.50 2.82
CA ILE A 94 7.89 -15.01 2.17
C ILE A 94 7.87 -16.52 2.39
N ARG A 95 6.72 -17.07 2.79
CA ARG A 95 6.47 -18.50 2.96
C ARG A 95 5.11 -18.84 2.37
N TYR A 96 4.93 -20.08 1.93
CA TYR A 96 3.62 -20.64 1.57
C TYR A 96 3.10 -21.47 2.74
N LEU A 97 1.83 -21.28 3.07
CA LEU A 97 1.12 -22.12 4.02
C LEU A 97 0.68 -23.43 3.34
N GLU A 98 0.16 -24.37 4.13
CA GLU A 98 -0.32 -25.68 3.64
C GLU A 98 -1.50 -25.56 2.67
N ASP A 99 -2.30 -24.50 2.81
CA ASP A 99 -3.39 -24.12 1.91
C ASP A 99 -2.91 -23.53 0.56
N GLY A 100 -1.60 -23.37 0.37
CA GLY A 100 -0.98 -22.74 -0.79
C GLY A 100 -1.00 -21.20 -0.77
N SER A 101 -1.53 -20.58 0.29
CA SER A 101 -1.57 -19.12 0.40
C SER A 101 -0.18 -18.54 0.70
N LYS A 102 0.10 -17.39 0.08
CA LYS A 102 1.40 -16.71 0.19
C LYS A 102 1.38 -15.70 1.33
N VAL A 103 2.17 -15.95 2.37
CA VAL A 103 2.25 -15.10 3.56
C VAL A 103 3.62 -14.46 3.73
N ARG A 104 3.64 -13.33 4.43
CA ARG A 104 4.87 -12.66 4.86
C ARG A 104 5.20 -13.13 6.27
N VAL A 105 6.47 -13.42 6.54
CA VAL A 105 6.93 -13.89 7.86
C VAL A 105 8.06 -13.01 8.38
N SER A 106 8.12 -12.78 9.70
CA SER A 106 9.25 -12.11 10.32
C SER A 106 10.50 -13.01 10.31
N ARG A 107 11.67 -12.45 10.04
CA ARG A 107 12.97 -13.14 10.04
C ARG A 107 14.03 -12.28 10.71
N GLY A 108 14.98 -12.93 11.38
CA GLY A 108 16.14 -12.28 11.99
C GLY A 108 16.32 -12.69 13.44
N ILE A 109 17.35 -12.15 14.08
CA ILE A 109 17.61 -12.35 15.50
C ILE A 109 16.53 -11.61 16.30
N GLY A 110 15.85 -12.33 17.20
CA GLY A 110 14.73 -11.79 17.99
C GLY A 110 13.37 -11.72 17.26
N ALA A 111 13.27 -12.29 16.06
CA ALA A 111 11.99 -12.39 15.34
C ALA A 111 11.27 -13.69 15.73
N SER A 112 9.96 -13.60 15.96
CA SER A 112 9.10 -14.70 16.39
C SER A 112 8.71 -15.68 15.27
N CYS A 113 9.20 -15.45 14.04
CA CYS A 113 8.74 -16.12 12.81
C CYS A 113 7.23 -16.01 12.57
N SER A 114 6.59 -15.01 13.19
CA SER A 114 5.17 -14.75 13.07
C SER A 114 4.79 -14.29 11.66
N ILE A 115 3.52 -14.50 11.32
CA ILE A 115 2.94 -14.02 10.07
C ILE A 115 2.71 -12.52 10.20
N ILE A 116 3.33 -11.74 9.30
CA ILE A 116 3.09 -10.30 9.17
C ILE A 116 1.88 -10.13 8.24
N PRO A 117 0.68 -9.81 8.75
CA PRO A 117 -0.52 -9.75 7.95
C PRO A 117 -0.38 -8.68 6.86
N ARG A 118 -1.06 -8.90 5.73
CA ARG A 118 -1.15 -7.88 4.68
C ARG A 118 -2.07 -6.75 5.18
N PRO A 119 -1.64 -5.48 5.23
CA PRO A 119 -2.42 -4.39 5.80
C PRO A 119 -3.77 -4.20 5.09
N GLU A 120 -4.81 -3.92 5.87
CA GLU A 120 -6.18 -3.76 5.36
C GLU A 120 -6.32 -2.57 4.40
N ILE A 121 -5.53 -1.51 4.61
CA ILE A 121 -5.50 -0.32 3.75
C ILE A 121 -5.16 -0.63 2.27
N LEU A 122 -4.62 -1.82 1.98
CA LEU A 122 -4.38 -2.26 0.60
C LEU A 122 -5.62 -2.84 -0.08
N LYS A 123 -6.62 -3.29 0.69
CA LYS A 123 -7.91 -3.77 0.18
C LYS A 123 -8.81 -2.60 -0.20
N ILE A 124 -8.63 -1.46 0.47
CA ILE A 124 -9.41 -0.23 0.23
C ILE A 124 -8.96 0.42 -1.08
N ARG A 125 -9.92 0.71 -1.96
CA ARG A 125 -9.69 1.48 -3.18
C ARG A 125 -9.47 2.95 -2.82
N SER A 126 -8.54 3.61 -3.51
CA SER A 126 -8.32 5.05 -3.29
C SER A 126 -9.51 5.90 -3.69
N THR A 127 -10.27 5.44 -4.68
CA THR A 127 -11.55 6.02 -5.09
C THR A 127 -12.66 5.04 -4.71
N PRO A 128 -13.58 5.40 -3.79
CA PRO A 128 -14.69 4.54 -3.45
C PRO A 128 -15.59 4.37 -4.68
N ARG A 129 -16.16 3.17 -4.84
CA ARG A 129 -17.22 2.97 -5.84
C ARG A 129 -18.51 3.59 -5.30
N PRO A 130 -19.31 4.26 -6.16
CA PRO A 130 -20.65 4.66 -5.76
C PRO A 130 -21.44 3.39 -5.35
N SER A 131 -22.23 3.51 -4.29
CA SER A 131 -23.10 2.41 -3.81
C SER A 131 -24.42 2.33 -4.57
N VAL A 132 -24.83 3.44 -5.19
CA VAL A 132 -26.08 3.55 -5.94
C VAL A 132 -25.76 3.42 -7.42
N ALA A 133 -26.57 2.63 -8.13
CA ALA A 133 -26.50 2.49 -9.58
C ALA A 133 -26.77 3.85 -10.24
N GLY A 134 -25.87 4.27 -11.12
CA GLY A 134 -26.05 5.46 -11.94
C GLY A 134 -26.97 5.21 -13.14
N PRO A 135 -27.28 6.24 -13.93
CA PRO A 135 -28.14 6.12 -15.11
C PRO A 135 -27.56 5.22 -16.23
N LYS A 136 -26.28 4.85 -16.13
CA LYS A 136 -25.59 3.97 -17.08
C LYS A 136 -25.28 2.59 -16.51
N ASP A 137 -25.69 2.30 -15.27
CA ASP A 137 -25.46 1.03 -14.62
C ASP A 137 -26.70 0.14 -14.76
N THR A 138 -26.53 -1.09 -15.26
CA THR A 138 -27.62 -2.07 -15.38
C THR A 138 -28.06 -2.53 -13.98
N PRO A 139 -29.37 -2.63 -13.70
CA PRO A 139 -29.85 -3.18 -12.43
C PRO A 139 -29.44 -4.65 -12.29
N LEU A 140 -29.22 -5.10 -11.05
CA LEU A 140 -28.71 -6.44 -10.77
C LEU A 140 -29.68 -7.53 -11.22
N GLU A 141 -30.98 -7.24 -11.21
CA GLU A 141 -32.05 -8.17 -11.61
C GLU A 141 -31.85 -8.62 -13.07
N ASP A 142 -31.69 -7.68 -13.99
CA ASP A 142 -31.46 -7.96 -15.42
C ASP A 142 -30.15 -8.73 -15.67
N VAL A 143 -29.10 -8.43 -14.88
CA VAL A 143 -27.79 -9.10 -15.02
C VAL A 143 -27.85 -10.55 -14.55
N MET A 144 -28.61 -10.81 -13.49
CA MET A 144 -28.72 -12.14 -12.90
C MET A 144 -29.82 -12.98 -13.56
N GLU A 145 -30.68 -12.35 -14.37
CA GLU A 145 -31.66 -13.04 -15.19
C GLU A 145 -30.95 -14.03 -16.13
N ARG A 146 -31.29 -15.31 -16.00
CA ARG A 146 -30.80 -16.35 -16.91
C ARG A 146 -31.60 -16.31 -18.21
N THR A 147 -31.09 -15.54 -19.16
CA THR A 147 -31.68 -15.38 -20.50
C THR A 147 -31.37 -16.54 -21.45
N TYR A 148 -30.33 -17.32 -21.16
CA TYR A 148 -29.90 -18.47 -21.95
C TYR A 148 -29.99 -19.78 -21.16
N ASP A 149 -30.70 -20.76 -21.73
CA ASP A 149 -30.72 -22.14 -21.24
C ASP A 149 -30.47 -23.11 -22.40
N PRO A 150 -29.29 -23.76 -22.47
CA PRO A 150 -28.93 -24.67 -23.56
C PRO A 150 -29.74 -25.96 -23.55
N LYS A 151 -30.29 -26.38 -22.41
CA LYS A 151 -31.10 -27.62 -22.32
C LYS A 151 -32.53 -27.38 -22.76
N ALA A 152 -33.08 -26.22 -22.39
CA ALA A 152 -34.43 -25.82 -22.79
C ALA A 152 -34.48 -25.17 -24.18
N GLY A 153 -33.34 -24.91 -24.82
CA GLY A 153 -33.27 -24.19 -26.11
C GLY A 153 -33.67 -22.72 -26.01
N LYS A 154 -33.69 -22.14 -24.80
CA LYS A 154 -34.11 -20.76 -24.55
C LYS A 154 -32.95 -19.82 -24.82
N GLY A 155 -33.17 -18.79 -25.64
CA GLY A 155 -32.16 -17.77 -25.96
C GLY A 155 -31.23 -18.12 -27.12
N MET A 156 -31.51 -19.19 -27.88
CA MET A 156 -30.94 -19.37 -29.22
C MET A 156 -31.72 -18.52 -30.24
N PRO A 157 -31.06 -17.83 -31.17
CA PRO A 157 -31.74 -17.23 -32.31
C PRO A 157 -32.28 -18.33 -33.25
N ASP A 158 -33.43 -18.07 -33.87
CA ASP A 158 -33.92 -18.91 -34.96
C ASP A 158 -32.92 -18.79 -36.13
N LEU A 159 -32.38 -19.93 -36.58
CA LEU A 159 -31.44 -20.02 -37.71
C LEU A 159 -32.16 -19.99 -39.05
#